data_AF-A0A1G2WQX8-F1
#
_entry.id   AF-A0A1G2WQX8-F1
#
_cell.length_a   1.000
_cell.length_b   1.000
_cell.length_c   1.000
_cell.angle_alpha   90.00
_cell.angle_beta   90.00
_cell.angle_gamma   90.00
#
_symmetry.space_group_name_H-M   'P 1'
#
loop_
_entity.id
_entity.type
_entity.pdbx_description
1 polymer ?
#
loop_
_entity_poly.entity_id
_entity_poly.type
_entity_poly.pdbx_seq_one_letter_code
_entity_poly.pdbx_strand_id
1 'polypeptide(L)'
;MVRSTFLAGLIVGMFSMMITTGFAEEAPKSEKEKSELAKIMSEIDKNYKAVEVISGYYKYTNNDWRVITEASANMVQLTKTVISKFSRPDDQKYQDLNKTMLKEAEKMNEVTSRKDEIGALEDAQWQVRRLRQACALCHKHLGIHLYPQLYPGKKDELHPGAEEIPAPKEADIPKDW
;
A
#
# COMPACT_ATOMS: atom_id res chain seq x y z
N MET A 1 60.64 59.44 -33.23
CA MET A 1 59.74 60.56 -33.55
C MET A 1 58.38 59.98 -33.90
N VAL A 2 57.37 60.33 -33.10
CA VAL A 2 55.90 60.31 -33.29
C VAL A 2 55.45 59.94 -34.73
N ARG A 3 54.55 58.98 -34.99
CA ARG A 3 53.10 59.09 -34.75
C ARG A 3 52.37 57.75 -34.93
N SER A 4 51.53 57.47 -33.94
CA SER A 4 50.26 56.76 -34.00
C SER A 4 49.33 57.25 -35.12
N THR A 5 48.50 56.39 -35.73
CA THR A 5 47.06 56.22 -35.39
C THR A 5 46.21 55.46 -36.43
N PHE A 6 45.26 54.68 -35.90
CA PHE A 6 43.85 54.45 -36.29
C PHE A 6 43.46 53.61 -37.52
N LEU A 7 42.79 52.49 -37.23
CA LEU A 7 41.55 51.94 -37.84
C LEU A 7 41.05 50.85 -36.86
N ALA A 8 40.07 51.13 -35.99
CA ALA A 8 38.64 50.81 -36.19
C ALA A 8 38.48 49.40 -36.80
N GLY A 9 38.06 48.33 -36.11
CA GLY A 9 37.02 48.23 -35.09
C GLY A 9 35.81 47.52 -35.70
N LEU A 10 35.86 46.19 -35.88
CA LEU A 10 34.68 45.32 -36.06
C LEU A 10 35.10 43.83 -36.12
N ILE A 11 34.97 43.05 -35.03
CA ILE A 11 34.82 41.58 -35.11
C ILE A 11 33.76 41.14 -34.10
N VAL A 12 32.55 41.02 -34.61
CA VAL A 12 31.55 39.97 -34.40
C VAL A 12 31.61 39.24 -33.05
N GLY A 13 30.65 39.57 -32.18
CA GLY A 13 30.33 38.78 -31.00
C GLY A 13 29.76 37.41 -31.37
N MET A 14 30.56 36.36 -31.17
CA MET A 14 30.08 35.01 -30.97
C MET A 14 29.84 34.81 -29.48
N PHE A 15 28.60 34.94 -29.00
CA PHE A 15 28.24 34.42 -27.68
C PHE A 15 26.83 33.83 -27.68
N SER A 16 26.81 32.53 -27.40
CA SER A 16 25.74 31.78 -26.72
C SER A 16 24.42 31.59 -27.45
N MET A 17 24.43 30.58 -28.32
CA MET A 17 23.27 29.72 -28.51
C MET A 17 22.99 29.01 -27.17
N MET A 18 22.04 29.52 -26.39
CA MET A 18 21.49 28.76 -25.27
C MET A 18 20.74 27.56 -25.85
N ILE A 19 21.41 26.42 -25.89
CA ILE A 19 20.76 25.14 -26.04
C ILE A 19 20.03 24.90 -24.72
N THR A 20 18.74 25.23 -24.70
CA THR A 20 17.80 24.70 -23.71
C THR A 20 17.55 23.23 -24.04
N THR A 21 18.55 22.38 -23.75
CA THR A 21 18.25 20.97 -23.47
C THR A 21 17.42 20.99 -22.19
N GLY A 22 16.11 20.98 -22.37
CA GLY A 22 15.20 20.60 -21.31
C GLY A 22 15.64 19.23 -20.82
N PHE A 23 16.34 19.22 -19.69
CA PHE A 23 16.34 18.08 -18.80
C PHE A 23 14.89 17.92 -18.38
N ALA A 24 14.11 17.16 -19.16
CA ALA A 24 13.00 16.44 -18.62
C ALA A 24 13.63 15.51 -17.57
N GLU A 25 13.64 15.99 -16.34
CA GLU A 25 14.08 15.27 -15.16
C GLU A 25 13.15 14.05 -15.04
N GLU A 26 13.55 12.93 -15.65
CA GLU A 26 12.93 11.64 -15.37
C GLU A 26 13.09 11.45 -13.87
N ALA A 27 11.98 11.60 -13.12
CA ALA A 27 11.97 11.37 -11.69
C ALA A 27 12.71 10.06 -11.40
N PRO A 28 13.68 10.06 -10.46
CA PRO A 28 14.54 8.92 -10.23
C PRO A 28 13.65 7.68 -10.03
N LYS A 29 13.98 6.57 -10.72
CA LYS A 29 13.17 5.34 -10.81
C LYS A 29 12.53 4.91 -9.49
N SER A 30 13.20 5.15 -8.36
CA SER A 30 12.72 4.87 -7.00
C SER A 30 11.50 5.71 -6.56
N GLU A 31 11.36 6.96 -7.00
CA GLU A 31 10.20 7.81 -6.71
C GLU A 31 8.97 7.38 -7.51
N LYS A 32 9.18 6.98 -8.76
CA LYS A 32 8.12 6.42 -9.61
C LYS A 32 7.58 5.11 -9.03
N GLU A 33 8.47 4.20 -8.62
CA GLU A 33 8.08 2.95 -7.95
C GLU A 33 7.32 3.19 -6.64
N LYS A 34 7.76 4.14 -5.80
CA LYS A 34 7.04 4.53 -4.59
C LYS A 34 5.65 5.10 -4.89
N SER A 35 5.52 5.92 -5.94
CA SER A 35 4.23 6.48 -6.38
C SER A 35 3.27 5.40 -6.89
N GLU A 36 3.78 4.40 -7.62
CA GLU A 36 2.98 3.27 -8.10
C GLU A 36 2.52 2.36 -6.95
N LEU A 37 3.42 2.02 -6.02
CA LEU A 37 3.05 1.23 -4.84
C LEU A 37 2.00 1.95 -4.00
N ALA A 38 2.16 3.26 -3.78
CA ALA A 38 1.19 4.07 -3.03
C ALA A 38 -0.20 4.06 -3.67
N LYS A 39 -0.28 4.14 -5.00
CA LYS A 39 -1.55 4.03 -5.73
C LYS A 39 -2.20 2.67 -5.54
N ILE A 40 -1.44 1.59 -5.65
CA ILE A 40 -1.96 0.23 -5.44
C ILE A 40 -2.47 0.06 -4.00
N MET A 41 -1.71 0.54 -3.00
CA MET A 41 -2.13 0.48 -1.60
C MET A 41 -3.39 1.31 -1.34
N SER A 42 -3.53 2.47 -2.00
CA SER A 42 -4.76 3.28 -1.94
C SER A 42 -5.98 2.54 -2.52
N GLU A 43 -5.81 1.79 -3.61
CA GLU A 43 -6.89 0.99 -4.18
C GLU A 43 -7.23 -0.21 -3.28
N ILE A 44 -6.24 -0.86 -2.66
CA ILE A 44 -6.48 -1.91 -1.66
C ILE A 44 -7.28 -1.35 -0.48
N ASP A 45 -6.88 -0.21 0.08
CA ASP A 45 -7.59 0.47 1.18
C ASP A 45 -9.04 0.81 0.81
N LYS A 46 -9.27 1.31 -0.41
CA LYS A 46 -10.62 1.60 -0.93
C LYS A 46 -11.50 0.35 -0.98
N ASN A 47 -10.98 -0.76 -1.51
CA ASN A 47 -11.71 -2.03 -1.56
C ASN A 47 -11.96 -2.60 -0.15
N TYR A 48 -10.97 -2.52 0.75
CA TYR A 48 -11.15 -2.92 2.15
C TYR A 48 -12.25 -2.08 2.83
N LYS A 49 -12.24 -0.76 2.70
CA LYS A 49 -13.25 0.11 3.31
C LYS A 49 -14.67 -0.16 2.79
N ALA A 50 -14.80 -0.51 1.51
CA ALA A 50 -16.09 -0.91 0.94
C ALA A 50 -16.68 -2.12 1.68
N VAL A 51 -15.88 -3.15 1.96
CA VAL A 51 -16.33 -4.34 2.70
C VAL A 51 -16.43 -4.09 4.21
N GLU A 52 -15.60 -3.23 4.78
CA GLU A 52 -15.65 -2.84 6.20
C GLU A 52 -16.99 -2.21 6.56
N VAL A 53 -17.49 -1.29 5.72
CA VAL A 53 -18.81 -0.65 5.92
C VAL A 53 -19.93 -1.68 5.97
N ILE A 54 -19.90 -2.67 5.07
CA ILE A 54 -20.91 -3.73 4.98
C ILE A 54 -20.85 -4.69 6.17
N SER A 55 -19.65 -4.93 6.72
CA SER A 55 -19.41 -5.93 7.77
C SER A 55 -20.20 -5.73 9.07
N GLY A 56 -20.74 -4.54 9.30
CA GLY A 56 -21.58 -4.24 10.45
C GLY A 56 -23.05 -4.63 10.30
N TYR A 57 -23.49 -5.06 9.12
CA TYR A 57 -24.90 -5.33 8.86
C TYR A 57 -25.33 -6.72 9.33
N TYR A 58 -26.57 -6.83 9.81
CA TYR A 58 -27.18 -8.11 10.23
C TYR A 58 -27.75 -8.92 9.06
N LYS A 59 -27.83 -8.33 7.87
CA LYS A 59 -28.28 -9.00 6.64
C LYS A 59 -27.64 -8.32 5.43
N TYR A 60 -27.23 -9.11 4.46
CA TYR A 60 -26.70 -8.60 3.18
C TYR A 60 -27.74 -8.70 2.07
N THR A 61 -27.85 -7.62 1.30
CA THR A 61 -28.59 -7.59 0.04
C THR A 61 -27.76 -8.21 -1.09
N ASN A 62 -28.39 -8.48 -2.23
CA ASN A 62 -27.65 -8.89 -3.43
C ASN A 62 -26.61 -7.85 -3.87
N ASN A 63 -26.86 -6.56 -3.62
CA ASN A 63 -25.90 -5.51 -3.92
C ASN A 63 -24.68 -5.58 -2.99
N ASP A 64 -24.90 -5.82 -1.69
CA ASP A 64 -23.81 -5.94 -0.72
C ASP A 64 -22.91 -7.13 -1.07
N TRP A 65 -23.50 -8.28 -1.41
CA TRP A 65 -22.75 -9.44 -1.89
C TRP A 65 -21.93 -9.13 -3.15
N ARG A 66 -22.51 -8.40 -4.11
CA ARG A 66 -21.78 -7.95 -5.30
C ARG A 66 -20.58 -7.07 -4.95
N VAL A 67 -20.75 -6.11 -4.03
CA VAL A 67 -19.65 -5.25 -3.57
C VAL A 67 -18.56 -6.09 -2.90
N ILE A 68 -18.91 -7.07 -2.07
CA ILE A 68 -17.94 -7.97 -1.45
C ILE A 68 -17.17 -8.74 -2.53
N THR A 69 -17.85 -9.36 -3.50
CA THR A 69 -17.22 -10.12 -4.60
C THR A 69 -16.25 -9.27 -5.40
N GLU A 70 -16.68 -8.08 -5.83
CA GLU A 70 -15.85 -7.18 -6.64
C GLU A 70 -14.64 -6.70 -5.83
N ALA A 71 -14.86 -6.28 -4.59
CA ALA A 71 -13.79 -5.78 -3.73
C ALA A 71 -12.76 -6.86 -3.39
N SER A 72 -13.20 -8.09 -3.08
CA SER A 72 -12.29 -9.20 -2.79
C SER A 72 -11.48 -9.62 -4.02
N ALA A 73 -12.12 -9.71 -5.19
CA ALA A 73 -11.43 -10.02 -6.43
C ALA A 73 -10.36 -8.97 -6.77
N ASN A 74 -10.68 -7.68 -6.60
CA ASN A 74 -9.73 -6.59 -6.79
C ASN A 74 -8.55 -6.68 -5.81
N MET A 75 -8.81 -6.91 -4.52
CA MET A 75 -7.75 -7.07 -3.51
C MET A 75 -6.82 -8.24 -3.85
N VAL A 76 -7.34 -9.36 -4.34
CA VAL A 76 -6.52 -10.50 -4.79
C VAL A 76 -5.56 -10.10 -5.92
N GLN A 77 -6.07 -9.43 -6.96
CA GLN A 77 -5.25 -9.02 -8.11
C GLN A 77 -4.20 -7.96 -7.73
N LEU A 78 -4.59 -6.97 -6.92
CA LEU A 78 -3.69 -5.93 -6.45
C LEU A 78 -2.61 -6.53 -5.55
N THR A 79 -2.96 -7.44 -4.64
CA THR A 79 -1.97 -8.09 -3.75
C THR A 79 -1.00 -8.98 -4.53
N LYS A 80 -1.46 -9.71 -5.55
CA LYS A 80 -0.57 -10.43 -6.48
C LYS A 80 0.41 -9.50 -7.20
N THR A 81 -0.06 -8.30 -7.56
CA THR A 81 0.81 -7.26 -8.14
C THR A 81 1.85 -6.75 -7.13
N VAL A 82 1.46 -6.54 -5.87
CA VAL A 82 2.38 -6.15 -4.79
C VAL A 82 3.48 -7.19 -4.60
N ILE A 83 3.11 -8.47 -4.47
CA ILE A 83 4.05 -9.57 -4.25
C ILE A 83 5.06 -9.69 -5.40
N SER A 84 4.60 -9.58 -6.65
CA SER A 84 5.44 -9.77 -7.82
C SER A 84 6.33 -8.57 -8.15
N LYS A 85 5.83 -7.34 -8.03
CA LYS A 85 6.55 -6.12 -8.46
C LYS A 85 7.30 -5.42 -7.33
N PHE A 86 6.82 -5.53 -6.09
CA PHE A 86 7.35 -4.80 -4.94
C PHE A 86 7.86 -5.76 -3.86
N SER A 87 8.48 -6.86 -4.31
CA SER A 87 9.10 -7.86 -3.45
C SER A 87 10.30 -7.26 -2.70
N ARG A 88 10.47 -7.65 -1.43
CA ARG A 88 11.66 -7.36 -0.61
C ARG A 88 12.31 -8.70 -0.23
N PRO A 89 13.26 -9.23 -1.02
CA PRO A 89 13.79 -10.58 -0.81
C PRO A 89 14.61 -10.71 0.48
N ASP A 90 15.09 -9.60 1.02
CA ASP A 90 15.80 -9.46 2.29
C ASP A 90 14.88 -9.37 3.51
N ASP A 91 13.57 -9.20 3.31
CA ASP A 91 12.56 -9.08 4.36
C ASP A 91 11.52 -10.20 4.26
N GLN A 92 11.87 -11.36 4.82
CA GLN A 92 11.01 -12.55 4.81
C GLN A 92 9.65 -12.29 5.50
N LYS A 93 9.65 -11.49 6.57
CA LYS A 93 8.43 -11.16 7.30
C LYS A 93 7.47 -10.33 6.44
N TYR A 94 7.97 -9.35 5.69
CA TYR A 94 7.16 -8.63 4.70
C TYR A 94 6.56 -9.56 3.64
N GLN A 95 7.32 -10.54 3.15
CA GLN A 95 6.83 -11.51 2.16
C GLN A 95 5.68 -12.36 2.72
N ASP A 96 5.84 -12.87 3.93
CA ASP A 96 4.83 -13.73 4.55
C ASP A 96 3.57 -12.96 4.96
N LEU A 97 3.71 -11.68 5.35
CA LEU A 97 2.57 -10.80 5.59
C LEU A 97 1.80 -10.49 4.30
N ASN A 98 2.48 -10.26 3.17
CA ASN A 98 1.80 -10.11 1.87
C ASN A 98 1.08 -11.39 1.43
N LYS A 99 1.70 -12.57 1.61
CA LYS A 99 1.03 -13.86 1.35
C LYS A 99 -0.19 -14.06 2.24
N THR A 100 -0.11 -13.63 3.50
CA THR A 100 -1.24 -13.67 4.44
C THR A 100 -2.38 -12.78 3.94
N MET A 101 -2.08 -11.53 3.54
CA MET A 101 -3.08 -10.63 2.95
C MET A 101 -3.73 -11.25 1.71
N LEU A 102 -2.94 -11.85 0.81
CA LEU A 102 -3.46 -12.52 -0.37
C LEU A 102 -4.40 -13.67 0.01
N LYS A 103 -3.97 -14.54 0.92
CA LYS A 103 -4.75 -15.70 1.37
C LYS A 103 -6.10 -15.28 1.97
N GLU A 104 -6.12 -14.28 2.83
CA GLU A 104 -7.38 -13.83 3.45
C GLU A 104 -8.28 -13.11 2.41
N ALA A 105 -7.72 -12.41 1.42
CA ALA A 105 -8.49 -11.84 0.31
C ALA A 105 -9.09 -12.92 -0.60
N GLU A 106 -8.35 -14.00 -0.88
CA GLU A 106 -8.85 -15.15 -1.65
C GLU A 106 -9.99 -15.86 -0.92
N LYS A 107 -9.87 -16.08 0.39
CA LYS A 107 -10.96 -16.64 1.20
C LYS A 107 -12.20 -15.74 1.25
N MET A 108 -12.03 -14.43 1.37
CA MET A 108 -13.16 -13.50 1.28
C MET A 108 -13.91 -13.69 -0.05
N ASN A 109 -13.16 -13.78 -1.15
CA ASN A 109 -13.74 -13.98 -2.47
C ASN A 109 -14.48 -15.33 -2.56
N GLU A 110 -13.89 -16.38 -2.00
CA GLU A 110 -14.49 -17.72 -1.93
C GLU A 110 -15.83 -17.72 -1.18
N VAL A 111 -15.94 -17.02 -0.04
CA VAL A 111 -17.19 -16.90 0.72
C VAL A 111 -18.34 -16.40 -0.16
N THR A 112 -18.07 -15.52 -1.12
CA THR A 112 -19.11 -14.98 -2.00
C THR A 112 -19.70 -16.01 -2.97
N SER A 113 -18.96 -17.08 -3.30
CA SER A 113 -19.46 -18.17 -4.14
C SER A 113 -20.52 -19.04 -3.45
N ARG A 114 -20.55 -18.97 -2.11
CA ARG A 114 -21.44 -19.72 -1.22
C ARG A 114 -22.36 -18.81 -0.41
N LYS A 115 -22.66 -17.62 -0.93
CA LYS A 115 -23.46 -16.57 -0.26
C LYS A 115 -24.86 -17.01 0.20
N ASP A 116 -25.41 -18.07 -0.40
CA ASP A 116 -26.74 -18.60 -0.10
C ASP A 116 -26.70 -19.72 0.97
N GLU A 117 -25.51 -20.12 1.44
CA GLU A 117 -25.33 -21.08 2.52
C GLU A 117 -25.56 -20.44 3.91
N ILE A 118 -26.04 -21.25 4.86
CA ILE A 118 -26.16 -20.85 6.26
C ILE A 118 -24.75 -20.55 6.81
N GLY A 119 -24.57 -19.41 7.47
CA GLY A 119 -23.28 -18.98 8.02
C GLY A 119 -22.43 -18.14 7.08
N ALA A 120 -22.81 -17.99 5.80
CA ALA A 120 -22.00 -17.24 4.83
C ALA A 120 -21.82 -15.76 5.21
N LEU A 121 -22.83 -15.15 5.83
CA LEU A 121 -22.75 -13.77 6.31
C LEU A 121 -21.70 -13.63 7.43
N GLU A 122 -21.74 -14.51 8.41
CA GLU A 122 -20.81 -14.55 9.54
C GLU A 122 -19.38 -14.82 9.05
N ASP A 123 -19.22 -15.70 8.07
CA ASP A 123 -17.93 -15.95 7.42
C ASP A 123 -17.40 -14.70 6.72
N ALA A 124 -18.25 -13.98 5.98
CA ALA A 124 -17.85 -12.74 5.32
C ALA A 124 -17.41 -11.69 6.35
N GLN A 125 -18.16 -11.52 7.44
CA GLN A 125 -17.79 -10.64 8.54
C GLN A 125 -16.47 -11.06 9.21
N TRP A 126 -16.27 -12.36 9.40
CA TRP A 126 -15.04 -12.92 9.92
C TRP A 126 -13.85 -12.60 9.01
N GLN A 127 -14.00 -12.78 7.70
CA GLN A 127 -12.93 -12.48 6.75
C GLN A 127 -12.58 -10.99 6.71
N VAL A 128 -13.53 -10.06 6.94
CA VAL A 128 -13.20 -8.63 7.06
C VAL A 128 -12.26 -8.39 8.25
N ARG A 129 -12.49 -9.06 9.39
CA ARG A 129 -11.61 -8.97 10.57
C ARG A 129 -10.23 -9.53 10.29
N ARG A 130 -10.14 -10.63 9.54
CA ARG A 130 -8.87 -11.24 9.12
C ARG A 130 -8.07 -10.32 8.20
N LEU A 131 -8.72 -9.68 7.22
CA LEU A 131 -8.10 -8.67 6.37
C LEU A 131 -7.57 -7.49 7.19
N ARG A 132 -8.38 -6.96 8.12
CA ARG A 132 -7.96 -5.86 9.02
C ARG A 132 -6.71 -6.23 9.82
N GLN A 133 -6.67 -7.45 10.36
CA GLN A 133 -5.52 -7.95 11.11
C GLN A 133 -4.27 -8.07 10.24
N ALA A 134 -4.40 -8.57 9.01
CA ALA A 134 -3.29 -8.65 8.06
C ALA A 134 -2.71 -7.27 7.74
N CYS A 135 -3.57 -6.27 7.48
CA CYS A 135 -3.16 -4.88 7.28
C CYS A 135 -2.41 -4.34 8.51
N ALA A 136 -2.97 -4.54 9.71
CA ALA A 136 -2.37 -4.03 10.95
C ALA A 136 -0.98 -4.64 11.24
N LEU A 137 -0.82 -5.95 11.00
CA LEU A 137 0.48 -6.62 11.18
C LEU A 137 1.54 -6.12 10.19
N CYS A 138 1.15 -5.93 8.92
CA CYS A 138 2.04 -5.37 7.90
C CYS A 138 2.43 -3.91 8.23
N HIS A 139 1.46 -3.08 8.60
CA HIS A 139 1.71 -1.70 9.00
C HIS A 139 2.63 -1.61 10.21
N LYS A 140 2.42 -2.45 11.24
CA LYS A 140 3.31 -2.52 12.41
C LYS A 140 4.73 -2.90 12.01
N HIS A 141 4.89 -3.91 11.15
CA HIS A 141 6.20 -4.35 10.66
C HIS A 141 6.94 -3.25 9.90
N LEU A 142 6.21 -2.47 9.09
CA LEU A 142 6.76 -1.40 8.27
C LEU A 142 6.84 -0.03 8.99
N GLY A 143 6.46 0.06 10.27
CA GLY A 143 6.41 1.32 11.00
C GLY A 143 5.39 2.33 10.46
N ILE A 144 4.34 1.86 9.78
CA ILE A 144 3.29 2.71 9.22
C ILE A 144 2.26 3.03 10.31
N HIS A 145 2.20 4.29 10.72
CA HIS A 145 1.18 4.77 11.64
C HIS A 145 -0.07 5.24 10.88
N LEU A 146 -1.16 4.50 11.05
CA LEU A 146 -2.48 4.94 10.63
C LEU A 146 -2.98 6.03 11.60
N TYR A 147 -3.46 7.16 11.07
CA TYR A 147 -3.96 8.32 11.81
C TYR A 147 -2.90 9.11 12.62
N PRO A 148 -1.82 9.61 11.99
CA PRO A 148 -0.81 10.42 12.67
C PRO A 148 -1.38 11.69 13.33
N GLN A 149 -2.53 12.19 12.85
CA GLN A 149 -3.23 13.32 13.42
C GLN A 149 -3.83 13.06 14.81
N LEU A 150 -4.08 11.80 15.17
CA LEU A 150 -4.59 11.43 16.50
C LEU A 150 -3.47 11.33 17.54
N TYR A 151 -2.21 11.23 17.09
CA TYR A 151 -1.02 11.10 17.94
C TYR A 151 0.08 12.08 17.51
N PRO A 152 -0.16 13.40 17.62
CA PRO A 152 0.83 14.41 17.28
C PRO A 152 2.08 14.25 18.16
N GLY A 153 3.25 14.10 17.54
CA GLY A 153 4.54 13.95 18.23
C GLY A 153 5.12 12.53 18.29
N LYS A 154 4.35 11.50 17.92
CA LYS A 154 4.80 10.09 17.88
C LYS A 154 5.36 9.65 16.52
N LYS A 155 5.96 10.57 15.76
CA LYS A 155 6.47 10.28 14.41
C LYS A 155 7.77 9.46 14.43
N ASP A 156 8.52 9.52 15.54
CA ASP A 156 9.89 9.03 15.63
C ASP A 156 10.15 8.11 16.84
N GLU A 157 9.16 7.34 17.33
CA GLU A 157 9.45 6.18 18.19
C GLU A 157 10.05 5.03 17.35
N LEU A 158 11.14 5.35 16.65
CA LEU A 158 12.07 4.45 15.99
C LEU A 158 12.98 3.89 17.09
N HIS A 159 12.74 2.65 17.49
CA HIS A 159 13.80 1.82 18.07
C HIS A 159 14.21 0.77 17.04
N PRO A 160 15.49 0.72 16.62
CA PRO A 160 16.04 -0.50 16.06
C PRO A 160 15.99 -1.55 17.17
N GLY A 161 15.13 -2.55 17.01
CA GLY A 161 14.92 -3.61 18.00
C GLY A 161 13.75 -3.37 18.97
N ALA A 162 12.61 -2.87 18.50
CA ALA A 162 11.36 -2.93 19.28
C ALA A 162 11.14 -4.38 19.75
N GLU A 163 11.38 -4.63 21.04
CA GLU A 163 11.15 -5.93 21.68
C GLU A 163 9.76 -6.40 21.28
N GLU A 164 9.70 -7.64 20.77
CA GLU A 164 8.44 -8.30 20.51
C GLU A 164 7.63 -8.26 21.81
N ILE A 165 6.57 -7.45 21.82
CA ILE A 165 5.49 -7.66 22.78
C ILE A 165 5.02 -9.10 22.51
N PRO A 166 5.23 -10.03 23.45
CA PRO A 166 4.95 -11.43 23.21
C PRO A 166 3.48 -11.54 22.80
N ALA A 167 3.22 -12.39 21.80
CA ALA A 167 1.86 -12.71 21.42
C ALA A 167 1.07 -13.06 22.70
N PRO A 168 -0.18 -12.56 22.86
CA PRO A 168 -1.02 -13.03 23.94
C PRO A 168 -1.01 -14.54 23.89
N LYS A 169 -0.66 -15.20 24.99
CA LYS A 169 -0.76 -16.66 25.08
C LYS A 169 -2.16 -17.03 24.62
N GLU A 170 -2.24 -18.00 23.71
CA GLU A 170 -3.52 -18.57 23.28
C GLU A 170 -4.36 -18.77 24.53
N ALA A 171 -5.51 -18.11 24.60
CA ALA A 171 -6.43 -18.35 25.69
C ALA A 171 -6.72 -19.85 25.65
N ASP A 172 -6.52 -20.54 26.78
CA ASP A 172 -6.94 -21.93 26.94
C ASP A 172 -8.45 -21.97 26.70
N ILE A 173 -8.79 -22.27 25.46
CA ILE A 173 -10.14 -22.56 25.03
C ILE A 173 -10.50 -23.87 25.76
N PRO A 174 -11.45 -23.87 26.72
CA PRO A 174 -11.84 -25.09 27.39
C PRO A 174 -12.32 -26.09 26.33
N LYS A 175 -11.90 -27.35 26.42
CA LYS A 175 -12.17 -28.40 25.42
C LYS A 175 -13.65 -28.86 25.37
N ASP A 176 -14.55 -28.05 25.92
CA ASP A 176 -15.88 -28.47 26.35
C ASP A 176 -16.99 -27.53 25.84
N TRP A 177 -16.72 -26.68 24.83
CA TRP A 177 -17.76 -25.89 24.14
C TRP A 177 -17.77 -26.18 22.64
#